data_AF-A0A6J4D0S6-F1
#
_entry.id   AF-A0A6J4D0S6-F1
#
_cell.length_a   1.000
_cell.length_b   1.000
_cell.length_c   1.000
_cell.angle_alpha   90.00
_cell.angle_beta   90.00
_cell.angle_gamma   90.00
#
_symmetry.space_group_name_H-M   'P 1'
#
loop_
_entity.id
_entity.type
_entity.pdbx_description
1 polymer ?
#
loop_
_entity_poly.entity_id
_entity_poly.type
_entity_poly.pdbx_seq_one_letter_code
_entity_poly.pdbx_strand_id
1 'polypeptide(L)'
;MVKNYPGIAHILARFGHLDQLLLNEDPEEARSAQSPVEFAQEHNLIDTAKRRLRKKAAHKVFLSQVNLAPEGAALSLAPWEKALAASFVHLRFMGDRPTAKSILDDLNRSCLRTKDGFPDYSLAAGFWTVASQCEAFREFAKGRRSSRSLLYALFDDDLQLPSANFRWLKGVDRTLWYALSSAGRGKFFIEGGGVIAWSQCESYRLTLDEEKAAKFPPTVRAAVLGLELDLLHYRHIDRRDPAIPVAHWQEDVIPPFAFESDAEAEDEPATPPAAPHDTPNNSLRLTDDEPTPAKPQPATRPDHLEL
;
A
#
# COMPACT_ATOMS: atom_id res chain seq x y z
N MET A 1 10.85 27.78 -15.94
CA MET A 1 10.51 26.36 -15.73
C MET A 1 9.12 26.18 -15.11
N VAL A 2 8.84 26.75 -13.93
CA VAL A 2 7.53 26.65 -13.24
C VAL A 2 6.33 27.18 -14.05
N LYS A 3 6.53 28.20 -14.90
CA LYS A 3 5.48 28.73 -15.78
C LYS A 3 4.89 27.67 -16.72
N ASN A 4 5.72 26.74 -17.18
CA ASN A 4 5.33 25.68 -18.12
C ASN A 4 5.05 24.35 -17.40
N TYR A 5 5.69 24.12 -16.25
CA TYR A 5 5.54 22.91 -15.43
C TYR A 5 5.32 23.27 -13.96
N PRO A 6 4.08 23.59 -13.58
CA PRO A 6 3.76 24.00 -12.21
C PRO A 6 4.09 22.92 -11.17
N GLY A 7 3.96 21.63 -11.49
CA GLY A 7 4.20 20.53 -10.52
C GLY A 7 5.59 20.51 -9.87
N ILE A 8 6.60 21.17 -10.45
CA ILE A 8 7.96 21.26 -9.88
C ILE A 8 8.04 22.37 -8.81
N ALA A 9 7.05 23.26 -8.72
CA ALA A 9 7.03 24.41 -7.81
C ALA A 9 7.27 24.03 -6.35
N HIS A 10 6.64 22.95 -5.88
CA HIS A 10 6.86 22.46 -4.51
C HIS A 10 8.31 22.04 -4.26
N ILE A 11 8.93 21.33 -5.21
CA ILE A 11 10.32 20.87 -5.09
C ILE A 11 11.25 22.08 -5.04
N LEU A 12 11.03 23.07 -5.89
CA LEU A 12 11.84 24.29 -5.91
C LEU A 12 11.66 25.14 -4.64
N ALA A 13 10.43 25.24 -4.13
CA ALA A 13 10.17 25.96 -2.88
C ALA A 13 10.86 25.30 -1.68
N ARG A 14 10.79 23.97 -1.58
CA ARG A 14 11.33 23.21 -0.45
C ARG A 14 12.82 22.95 -0.52
N PHE A 15 13.36 22.68 -1.70
CA PHE A 15 14.72 22.17 -1.86
C PHE A 15 15.59 23.07 -2.73
N GLY A 16 15.06 24.17 -3.27
CA GLY A 16 15.82 25.09 -4.11
C GLY A 16 16.87 25.90 -3.34
N HIS A 17 16.86 25.86 -2.01
CA HIS A 17 17.86 26.50 -1.15
C HIS A 17 18.99 25.56 -0.73
N LEU A 18 18.90 24.27 -1.06
CA LEU A 18 19.97 23.32 -0.75
C LEU A 18 21.11 23.53 -1.74
N ASP A 19 22.29 23.86 -1.20
CA ASP A 19 23.52 24.03 -1.99
C ASP A 19 24.03 22.69 -2.56
N GLN A 20 23.57 21.57 -2.00
CA GLN A 20 23.86 20.23 -2.47
C GLN A 20 22.74 19.68 -3.37
N LEU A 21 23.10 18.74 -4.25
CA LEU A 21 22.13 18.03 -5.07
C LEU A 21 21.12 17.28 -4.18
N LEU A 22 19.85 17.25 -4.60
CA LEU A 22 18.74 16.50 -3.98
C LEU A 22 19.03 15.03 -3.65
N LEU A 23 20.08 14.45 -4.23
CA LEU A 23 20.51 13.07 -3.95
C LEU A 23 21.35 12.92 -2.69
N ASN A 24 21.91 14.01 -2.16
CA ASN A 24 22.84 13.96 -1.02
C ASN A 24 22.15 14.13 0.34
N GLU A 25 20.91 14.60 0.33
CA GLU A 25 20.09 14.77 1.52
C GLU A 25 18.86 13.85 1.47
N ASP A 26 18.52 13.23 2.60
CA ASP A 26 17.35 12.36 2.72
C ASP A 26 16.29 12.96 3.67
N PRO A 27 15.65 14.08 3.30
CA PRO A 27 14.58 14.66 4.09
C PRO A 27 13.36 13.72 4.08
N GLU A 28 12.66 13.63 5.22
CA GLU A 28 11.56 12.68 5.44
C GLU A 28 10.50 12.72 4.34
N GLU A 29 10.19 13.92 3.84
CA GLU A 29 9.21 14.16 2.78
C GLU A 29 9.68 13.75 1.38
N ALA A 30 11.00 13.65 1.17
CA ALA A 30 11.61 13.22 -0.08
C ALA A 30 11.98 11.74 -0.10
N ARG A 31 12.14 11.09 1.07
CA ARG A 31 12.48 9.67 1.25
C ARG A 31 11.85 8.76 0.22
N SER A 32 12.64 7.89 -0.39
CA SER A 32 12.16 6.86 -1.32
C SER A 32 11.05 6.00 -0.70
N ALA A 33 10.26 5.34 -1.55
CA ALA A 33 9.25 4.41 -1.06
C ALA A 33 9.93 3.25 -0.34
N GLN A 34 9.36 2.80 0.76
CA GLN A 34 9.87 1.64 1.48
C GLN A 34 9.68 0.37 0.67
N SER A 35 10.68 -0.50 0.73
CA SER A 35 10.54 -1.87 0.26
C SER A 35 9.60 -2.67 1.18
N PRO A 36 8.98 -3.75 0.69
CA PRO A 36 8.15 -4.62 1.52
C PRO A 36 8.90 -5.19 2.74
N VAL A 37 10.22 -5.39 2.62
CA VAL A 37 11.08 -5.90 3.69
C VAL A 37 11.29 -4.84 4.77
N GLU A 38 11.65 -3.61 4.39
CA GLU A 38 11.84 -2.49 5.33
C GLU A 38 10.54 -2.20 6.09
N PHE A 39 9.41 -2.14 5.38
CA PHE A 39 8.09 -1.94 5.97
C PHE A 39 7.76 -3.05 6.99
N ALA A 40 8.05 -4.31 6.65
CA ALA A 40 7.81 -5.43 7.56
C ALA A 40 8.71 -5.41 8.80
N GLN A 41 9.95 -4.92 8.67
CA GLN A 41 10.89 -4.77 9.78
C GLN A 41 10.47 -3.61 10.70
N GLU A 42 10.16 -2.44 10.15
CA GLU A 42 9.73 -1.27 10.91
C GLU A 42 8.50 -1.58 11.78
N HIS A 43 7.53 -2.29 11.22
CA HIS A 43 6.30 -2.66 11.92
C HIS A 43 6.39 -3.98 12.70
N ASN A 44 7.58 -4.59 12.82
CA ASN A 44 7.80 -5.86 13.53
C ASN A 44 6.84 -6.99 13.10
N LEU A 45 6.59 -7.09 11.78
CA LEU A 45 5.63 -8.02 11.19
C LEU A 45 6.19 -9.42 10.95
N ILE A 46 7.52 -9.59 10.99
CA ILE A 46 8.19 -10.87 10.79
C ILE A 46 8.47 -11.52 12.14
N ASP A 47 7.98 -12.73 12.33
CA ASP A 47 8.42 -13.60 13.42
C ASP A 47 9.76 -14.25 13.01
N THR A 48 10.86 -13.73 13.54
CA THR A 48 12.22 -14.18 13.22
C THR A 48 12.49 -15.63 13.66
N ALA A 49 11.83 -16.10 14.73
CA ALA A 49 12.02 -17.46 15.22
C ALA A 49 11.32 -18.50 14.33
N LYS A 50 10.16 -18.15 13.77
CA LYS A 50 9.36 -19.06 12.93
C LYS A 50 9.47 -18.77 11.44
N ARG A 51 10.17 -17.70 11.04
CA ARG A 51 10.22 -17.15 9.67
C ARG A 51 8.83 -17.05 9.05
N ARG A 52 7.90 -16.38 9.76
CA ARG A 52 6.47 -16.26 9.40
C ARG A 52 5.96 -14.82 9.48
N LEU A 53 4.96 -14.49 8.66
CA LEU A 53 4.26 -13.21 8.73
C LEU A 53 3.24 -13.22 9.88
N ARG A 54 3.27 -12.19 10.71
CA ARG A 54 2.22 -11.92 11.71
C ARG A 54 0.99 -11.33 11.02
N LYS A 55 0.16 -12.17 10.41
CA LYS A 55 -1.02 -11.76 9.62
C LYS A 55 -1.96 -10.81 10.37
N LYS A 56 -2.26 -11.08 11.64
CA LYS A 56 -3.12 -10.21 12.48
C LYS A 56 -2.50 -8.82 12.69
N ALA A 57 -1.19 -8.75 12.90
CA ALA A 57 -0.48 -7.47 13.06
C ALA A 57 -0.43 -6.71 11.73
N ALA A 58 -0.11 -7.38 10.63
CA ALA A 58 -0.11 -6.80 9.30
C ALA A 58 -1.49 -6.24 8.92
N HIS A 59 -2.55 -6.99 9.22
CA HIS A 59 -3.93 -6.52 9.01
C HIS A 59 -4.21 -5.23 9.78
N LYS A 60 -3.80 -5.13 11.05
CA LYS A 60 -3.97 -3.91 11.86
C LYS A 60 -3.22 -2.72 11.26
N VAL A 61 -1.98 -2.93 10.79
CA VAL A 61 -1.17 -1.87 10.16
C VAL A 61 -1.82 -1.39 8.86
N PHE A 62 -2.20 -2.29 7.96
CA PHE A 62 -2.88 -1.89 6.72
C PHE A 62 -4.24 -1.24 6.97
N LEU A 63 -4.98 -1.69 7.99
CA LEU A 63 -6.23 -1.05 8.36
C LEU A 63 -6.01 0.39 8.86
N SER A 64 -4.90 0.65 9.56
CA SER A 64 -4.56 2.01 10.00
C SER A 64 -4.26 2.96 8.83
N GLN A 65 -3.73 2.44 7.71
CA GLN A 65 -3.48 3.23 6.50
C GLN A 65 -4.79 3.76 5.89
N VAL A 66 -5.90 3.02 6.02
CA VAL A 66 -7.20 3.38 5.44
C VAL A 66 -7.76 4.66 6.06
N ASN A 67 -7.45 4.97 7.32
CA ASN A 67 -8.01 6.13 8.05
C ASN A 67 -9.56 6.14 8.04
N LEU A 68 -10.16 5.13 8.66
CA LEU A 68 -11.61 5.01 8.75
C LEU A 68 -12.21 6.09 9.66
N ALA A 69 -13.27 6.74 9.20
CA ALA A 69 -14.05 7.65 10.04
C ALA A 69 -14.73 6.87 11.19
N PRO A 70 -14.90 7.47 12.39
CA PRO A 70 -15.63 6.86 13.49
C PRO A 70 -17.03 6.39 13.09
N GLU A 71 -17.55 5.37 13.77
CA GLU A 71 -18.90 4.87 13.49
C GLU A 71 -19.96 5.95 13.74
N GLY A 72 -20.84 6.17 12.75
CA GLY A 72 -21.88 7.20 12.79
C GLY A 72 -21.43 8.62 12.45
N ALA A 73 -20.13 8.87 12.24
CA ALA A 73 -19.63 10.18 11.83
C ALA A 73 -19.77 10.36 10.30
N ALA A 74 -20.19 11.56 9.88
CA ALA A 74 -20.11 11.96 8.48
C ALA A 74 -18.65 12.05 8.03
N LEU A 75 -18.37 11.63 6.79
CA LEU A 75 -17.04 11.71 6.22
C LEU A 75 -16.62 13.19 6.09
N SER A 76 -15.61 13.59 6.86
CA SER A 76 -15.02 14.92 6.80
C SER A 76 -13.68 14.86 6.07
N LEU A 77 -13.56 15.63 4.99
CA LEU A 77 -12.32 15.73 4.22
C LEU A 77 -11.43 16.85 4.77
N ALA A 78 -10.13 16.55 4.87
CA ALA A 78 -9.10 17.54 5.18
C ALA A 78 -8.95 18.58 4.06
N PRO A 79 -8.32 19.75 4.30
CA PRO A 79 -8.18 20.80 3.29
C PRO A 79 -7.49 20.33 2.00
N TRP A 80 -6.43 19.54 2.10
CA TRP A 80 -5.74 18.98 0.93
C TRP A 80 -6.59 17.92 0.20
N GLU A 81 -7.36 17.13 0.94
CA GLU A 81 -8.28 16.14 0.39
C GLU A 81 -9.41 16.81 -0.39
N LYS A 82 -9.97 17.90 0.13
CA LYS A 82 -10.97 18.72 -0.58
C LYS A 82 -10.41 19.30 -1.87
N ALA A 83 -9.17 19.79 -1.83
CA ALA A 83 -8.51 20.35 -3.01
C ALA A 83 -8.30 19.29 -4.12
N LEU A 84 -7.87 18.07 -3.74
CA LEU A 84 -7.74 16.95 -4.67
C LEU A 84 -9.10 16.47 -5.17
N ALA A 85 -10.08 16.30 -4.28
CA ALA A 85 -11.43 15.88 -4.63
C ALA A 85 -12.08 16.87 -5.60
N ALA A 86 -11.88 18.18 -5.43
CA ALA A 86 -12.34 19.18 -6.37
C ALA A 86 -11.77 18.93 -7.77
N SER A 87 -10.44 18.75 -7.91
CA SER A 87 -9.83 18.46 -9.22
C SER A 87 -10.37 17.17 -9.84
N PHE A 88 -10.47 16.08 -9.06
CA PHE A 88 -10.91 14.78 -9.56
C PHE A 88 -12.40 14.75 -9.95
N VAL A 89 -13.26 15.43 -9.19
CA VAL A 89 -14.70 15.52 -9.50
C VAL A 89 -14.94 16.34 -10.76
N HIS A 90 -14.23 17.47 -10.91
CA HIS A 90 -14.32 18.28 -12.13
C HIS A 90 -13.88 17.51 -13.37
N LEU A 91 -12.83 16.71 -13.25
CA LEU A 91 -12.36 15.85 -14.34
C LEU A 91 -13.40 14.77 -14.69
N ARG A 92 -13.79 13.97 -13.70
CA ARG A 92 -14.59 12.75 -13.90
C ARG A 92 -16.07 13.03 -14.19
N PHE A 93 -16.72 13.83 -13.35
CA PHE A 93 -18.18 13.99 -13.39
C PHE A 93 -18.60 15.19 -14.22
N MET A 94 -17.81 16.27 -14.22
CA MET A 94 -18.12 17.48 -14.96
C MET A 94 -17.49 17.49 -16.36
N GLY A 95 -16.55 16.58 -16.66
CA GLY A 95 -15.84 16.51 -17.93
C GLY A 95 -14.95 17.74 -18.19
N ASP A 96 -14.66 18.54 -17.17
CA ASP A 96 -13.94 19.80 -17.27
C ASP A 96 -12.46 19.60 -16.91
N ARG A 97 -11.74 18.99 -17.86
CA ARG A 97 -10.30 18.81 -17.78
C ARG A 97 -9.51 20.12 -17.62
N PRO A 98 -9.77 21.21 -18.36
CA PRO A 98 -8.99 22.43 -18.19
C PRO A 98 -9.15 23.03 -16.79
N THR A 99 -10.35 23.01 -16.21
CA THR A 99 -10.57 23.47 -14.83
C THR A 99 -9.86 22.57 -13.83
N ALA A 100 -9.98 21.24 -13.96
CA ALA A 100 -9.29 20.29 -13.08
C ALA A 100 -7.77 20.52 -13.06
N LYS A 101 -7.17 20.79 -14.24
CA LYS A 101 -5.75 21.13 -14.37
C LYS A 101 -5.44 22.51 -13.78
N SER A 102 -6.26 23.52 -14.02
CA SER A 102 -6.07 24.87 -13.47
C SER A 102 -6.03 24.86 -11.95
N ILE A 103 -6.92 24.11 -11.30
CA ILE A 103 -6.94 23.95 -9.84
C ILE A 103 -5.58 23.47 -9.33
N LEU A 104 -5.03 22.41 -9.93
CA LEU A 104 -3.72 21.87 -9.53
C LEU A 104 -2.57 22.82 -9.88
N ASP A 105 -2.62 23.48 -11.04
CA ASP A 105 -1.60 24.44 -11.46
C ASP A 105 -1.55 25.66 -10.52
N ASP A 106 -2.70 26.17 -10.08
CA ASP A 106 -2.80 27.29 -9.14
C ASP A 106 -2.33 26.90 -7.75
N LEU A 107 -2.71 25.70 -7.27
CA LEU A 107 -2.19 25.13 -6.02
C LEU A 107 -0.67 25.00 -6.07
N ASN A 108 -0.13 24.43 -7.15
CA ASN A 108 1.31 24.27 -7.31
C ASN A 108 2.04 25.62 -7.33
N ARG A 109 1.53 26.63 -8.05
CA ARG A 109 2.12 27.97 -8.07
C ARG A 109 2.10 28.62 -6.69
N SER A 110 1.07 28.35 -5.89
CA SER A 110 0.96 28.89 -4.53
C SER A 110 2.09 28.40 -3.62
N CYS A 111 2.65 27.20 -3.85
CA CYS A 111 3.77 26.66 -3.08
C CYS A 111 5.00 27.57 -3.07
N LEU A 112 5.24 28.35 -4.13
CA LEU A 112 6.37 29.29 -4.19
C LEU A 112 6.17 30.52 -3.30
N ARG A 113 4.93 30.85 -2.94
CA ARG A 113 4.59 32.03 -2.14
C ARG A 113 4.56 31.71 -0.65
N THR A 114 4.26 30.46 -0.30
CA THR A 114 4.18 29.99 1.07
C THR A 114 5.59 29.75 1.64
N LYS A 115 5.84 30.16 2.88
CA LYS A 115 7.12 29.93 3.56
C LYS A 115 7.42 28.44 3.76
N ASP A 116 6.39 27.64 3.97
CA ASP A 116 6.49 26.20 4.24
C ASP A 116 6.58 25.36 2.96
N GLY A 117 6.55 25.99 1.78
CA GLY A 117 6.64 25.30 0.48
C GLY A 117 5.44 24.42 0.11
N PHE A 118 4.33 24.51 0.87
CA PHE A 118 3.09 23.78 0.60
C PHE A 118 2.00 24.67 -0.04
N PRO A 119 1.00 24.08 -0.72
CA PRO A 119 -0.06 24.83 -1.36
C PRO A 119 -0.97 25.56 -0.36
N ASP A 120 -1.50 26.70 -0.79
CA ASP A 120 -2.64 27.34 -0.15
C ASP A 120 -3.95 26.70 -0.65
N TYR A 121 -4.53 25.84 0.19
CA TYR A 121 -5.76 25.10 -0.12
C TYR A 121 -7.00 25.98 -0.26
N SER A 122 -6.95 27.23 0.22
CA SER A 122 -8.07 28.17 0.14
C SER A 122 -8.47 28.46 -1.31
N LEU A 123 -7.51 28.36 -2.24
CA LEU A 123 -7.71 28.54 -3.68
C LEU A 123 -8.69 27.51 -4.27
N ALA A 124 -8.75 26.31 -3.70
CA ALA A 124 -9.61 25.24 -4.17
C ALA A 124 -11.01 25.25 -3.51
N ALA A 125 -11.25 26.09 -2.49
CA ALA A 125 -12.49 26.08 -1.71
C ALA A 125 -13.74 26.40 -2.54
N GLY A 126 -13.63 27.35 -3.48
CA GLY A 126 -14.73 27.69 -4.41
C GLY A 126 -15.08 26.52 -5.33
N PHE A 127 -14.07 25.90 -5.94
CA PHE A 127 -14.25 24.73 -6.80
C PHE A 127 -14.80 23.52 -6.04
N TRP A 128 -14.37 23.32 -4.79
CA TRP A 128 -14.90 22.29 -3.91
C TRP A 128 -16.38 22.50 -3.60
N THR A 129 -16.83 23.73 -3.38
CA THR A 129 -18.25 24.03 -3.11
C THR A 129 -19.12 23.54 -4.27
N VAL A 130 -18.71 23.82 -5.50
CA VAL A 130 -19.39 23.33 -6.71
C VAL A 130 -19.30 21.80 -6.83
N ALA A 131 -18.11 21.23 -6.66
CA ALA A 131 -17.88 19.78 -6.74
C ALA A 131 -18.72 18.98 -5.73
N SER A 132 -18.84 19.49 -4.50
CA SER A 132 -19.61 18.85 -3.42
C SER A 132 -21.11 18.82 -3.68
N GLN A 133 -21.62 19.75 -4.50
CA GLN A 133 -23.03 19.81 -4.89
C GLN A 133 -23.35 18.89 -6.07
N CYS A 134 -22.36 18.33 -6.76
CA CYS A 134 -22.59 17.37 -7.84
C CYS A 134 -23.31 16.13 -7.31
N GLU A 135 -24.46 15.78 -7.90
CA GLU A 135 -25.26 14.62 -7.49
C GLU A 135 -24.52 13.30 -7.74
N ALA A 136 -23.91 13.15 -8.91
CA ALA A 136 -23.13 11.96 -9.26
C ALA A 136 -21.97 11.71 -8.27
N PHE A 137 -21.32 12.79 -7.79
CA PHE A 137 -20.31 12.67 -6.74
C PHE A 137 -20.90 12.25 -5.39
N ARG A 138 -22.06 12.81 -5.00
CA ARG A 138 -22.75 12.46 -3.74
C ARG A 138 -23.20 11.00 -3.74
N GLU A 139 -23.68 10.49 -4.87
CA GLU A 139 -23.99 9.07 -5.05
C GLU A 139 -22.73 8.21 -4.98
N PHE A 140 -21.65 8.61 -5.65
CA PHE A 140 -20.37 7.88 -5.62
C PHE A 140 -19.75 7.82 -4.22
N ALA A 141 -19.89 8.89 -3.42
CA ALA A 141 -19.39 8.96 -2.06
C ALA A 141 -20.27 8.21 -1.05
N LYS A 142 -21.49 7.83 -1.43
CA LYS A 142 -22.43 7.14 -0.53
C LYS A 142 -21.87 5.79 -0.11
N GLY A 143 -21.86 5.54 1.21
CA GLY A 143 -21.42 4.27 1.79
C GLY A 143 -19.91 4.12 1.98
N ARG A 144 -19.09 5.06 1.50
CA ARG A 144 -17.64 5.06 1.75
C ARG A 144 -17.33 5.67 3.10
N ARG A 145 -16.42 5.03 3.84
CA ARG A 145 -16.06 5.42 5.22
C ARG A 145 -14.67 6.02 5.37
N SER A 146 -13.86 6.01 4.32
CA SER A 146 -12.51 6.57 4.32
C SER A 146 -12.37 7.66 3.26
N SER A 147 -11.71 8.75 3.65
CA SER A 147 -11.37 9.85 2.75
C SER A 147 -10.35 9.39 1.71
N ARG A 148 -9.35 8.60 2.13
CA ARG A 148 -8.30 8.07 1.27
C ARG A 148 -8.84 7.05 0.28
N SER A 149 -9.74 6.16 0.70
CA SER A 149 -10.36 5.20 -0.22
C SER A 149 -11.26 5.89 -1.25
N LEU A 150 -12.04 6.89 -0.81
CA LEU A 150 -12.84 7.73 -1.71
C LEU A 150 -11.98 8.41 -2.76
N LEU A 151 -10.89 9.07 -2.35
CA LEU A 151 -9.98 9.78 -3.25
C LEU A 151 -9.27 8.82 -4.21
N TYR A 152 -8.83 7.66 -3.72
CA TYR A 152 -8.24 6.64 -4.58
C TYR A 152 -9.25 6.16 -5.63
N ALA A 153 -10.48 5.80 -5.24
CA ALA A 153 -11.51 5.36 -6.17
C ALA A 153 -11.90 6.42 -7.19
N LEU A 154 -11.92 7.71 -6.80
CA LEU A 154 -12.16 8.80 -7.75
C LEU A 154 -11.07 8.88 -8.82
N PHE A 155 -9.82 8.66 -8.44
CA PHE A 155 -8.65 8.81 -9.30
C PHE A 155 -8.38 7.57 -10.17
N ASP A 156 -8.53 6.37 -9.61
CA ASP A 156 -8.29 5.09 -10.30
C ASP A 156 -9.24 4.89 -11.49
N ASP A 157 -10.47 5.40 -11.38
CA ASP A 157 -11.47 5.33 -12.46
C ASP A 157 -11.15 6.29 -13.64
N ASP A 158 -10.39 7.37 -13.43
CA ASP A 158 -10.04 8.35 -14.47
C ASP A 158 -8.59 8.86 -14.35
N LEU A 159 -7.67 8.09 -14.92
CA LEU A 159 -6.21 8.27 -14.86
C LEU A 159 -5.66 9.38 -15.78
N GLN A 160 -6.43 10.43 -16.04
CA GLN A 160 -6.02 11.49 -16.97
C GLN A 160 -5.07 12.55 -16.38
N LEU A 161 -4.91 12.57 -15.05
CA LEU A 161 -4.04 13.51 -14.35
C LEU A 161 -2.78 12.78 -13.83
N PRO A 162 -1.56 13.21 -14.23
CA PRO A 162 -0.35 12.61 -13.72
C PRO A 162 -0.13 12.97 -12.24
N SER A 163 0.39 12.02 -11.45
CA SER A 163 0.69 12.25 -10.03
C SER A 163 1.72 13.37 -9.79
N ALA A 164 2.54 13.70 -10.79
CA ALA A 164 3.44 14.85 -10.76
C ALA A 164 2.73 16.18 -10.44
N ASN A 165 1.43 16.32 -10.76
CA ASN A 165 0.67 17.54 -10.53
C ASN A 165 0.28 17.77 -9.05
N PHE A 166 0.48 16.77 -8.19
CA PHE A 166 0.21 16.88 -6.75
C PHE A 166 1.37 16.31 -5.93
N ARG A 167 2.60 16.50 -6.40
CA ARG A 167 3.83 15.99 -5.75
C ARG A 167 3.99 16.45 -4.30
N TRP A 168 3.48 17.63 -3.96
CA TRP A 168 3.45 18.16 -2.59
C TRP A 168 2.70 17.26 -1.60
N LEU A 169 1.78 16.42 -2.08
CA LEU A 169 0.99 15.52 -1.25
C LEU A 169 1.87 14.52 -0.49
N LYS A 170 3.02 14.12 -1.02
CA LYS A 170 3.92 13.18 -0.34
C LYS A 170 4.39 13.70 1.03
N GLY A 171 4.59 15.01 1.17
CA GLY A 171 5.00 15.63 2.44
C GLY A 171 3.83 15.93 3.39
N VAL A 172 2.59 15.82 2.91
CA VAL A 172 1.36 16.11 3.70
C VAL A 172 0.68 14.80 4.14
N ASP A 173 0.45 13.91 3.18
CA ASP A 173 -0.11 12.58 3.39
C ASP A 173 0.62 11.58 2.49
N ARG A 174 1.67 10.97 3.05
CA ARG A 174 2.54 10.00 2.37
C ARG A 174 1.78 8.75 1.94
N THR A 175 0.88 8.25 2.78
CA THR A 175 0.03 7.08 2.49
C THR A 175 -0.89 7.34 1.30
N LEU A 176 -1.60 8.49 1.29
CA LEU A 176 -2.47 8.86 0.19
C LEU A 176 -1.68 9.11 -1.10
N TRP A 177 -0.51 9.76 -1.01
CA TRP A 177 0.39 9.95 -2.16
C TRP A 177 0.77 8.62 -2.82
N TYR A 178 1.18 7.62 -2.03
CA TYR A 178 1.56 6.32 -2.57
C TYR A 178 0.37 5.50 -3.06
N ALA A 179 -0.81 5.65 -2.44
CA ALA A 179 -2.03 5.07 -2.96
C ALA A 179 -2.33 5.64 -4.36
N LEU A 180 -2.45 6.96 -4.50
CA LEU A 180 -2.74 7.61 -5.79
C LEU A 180 -1.65 7.36 -6.84
N SER A 181 -0.37 7.37 -6.45
CA SER A 181 0.74 7.08 -7.37
C SER A 181 0.78 5.63 -7.86
N SER A 182 0.09 4.73 -7.15
CA SER A 182 -0.04 3.31 -7.50
C SER A 182 -1.22 3.04 -8.44
N ALA A 183 -2.14 3.99 -8.63
CA ALA A 183 -3.28 3.82 -9.52
C ALA A 183 -2.81 3.52 -10.96
N GLY A 184 -3.49 2.58 -11.62
CA GLY A 184 -3.12 2.10 -12.96
C GLY A 184 -1.81 1.28 -13.05
N ARG A 185 -1.15 0.95 -11.93
CA ARG A 185 0.05 0.08 -11.92
C ARG A 185 -0.31 -1.37 -11.64
N GLY A 186 0.49 -2.31 -12.17
CA GLY A 186 0.36 -3.74 -11.84
C GLY A 186 0.91 -4.13 -10.46
N LYS A 187 1.82 -3.33 -9.89
CA LYS A 187 2.37 -3.51 -8.53
C LYS A 187 2.26 -2.19 -7.76
N PHE A 188 1.83 -2.28 -6.51
CA PHE A 188 1.55 -1.12 -5.66
C PHE A 188 2.67 -0.87 -4.64
N PHE A 189 2.77 0.38 -4.17
CA PHE A 189 3.63 0.73 -3.05
C PHE A 189 3.02 0.26 -1.73
N ILE A 190 3.83 -0.36 -0.87
CA ILE A 190 3.35 -0.97 0.38
C ILE A 190 2.74 0.04 1.36
N GLU A 191 3.23 1.28 1.32
CA GLU A 191 2.81 2.40 2.17
C GLU A 191 1.40 2.92 1.86
N GLY A 192 0.84 2.56 0.70
CA GLY A 192 -0.55 2.84 0.30
C GLY A 192 -1.39 1.58 0.09
N GLY A 193 -0.83 0.38 0.30
CA GLY A 193 -1.45 -0.90 -0.07
C GLY A 193 -2.78 -1.16 0.64
N GLY A 194 -2.90 -0.77 1.90
CA GLY A 194 -4.14 -0.92 2.67
C GLY A 194 -5.30 -0.09 2.10
N VAL A 195 -5.02 1.16 1.71
CA VAL A 195 -6.01 2.06 1.08
C VAL A 195 -6.52 1.46 -0.23
N ILE A 196 -5.61 0.97 -1.06
CA ILE A 196 -5.94 0.38 -2.38
C ILE A 196 -6.80 -0.86 -2.20
N ALA A 197 -6.37 -1.80 -1.35
CA ALA A 197 -7.11 -3.04 -1.08
C ALA A 197 -8.52 -2.76 -0.56
N TRP A 198 -8.64 -1.82 0.38
CA TRP A 198 -9.95 -1.41 0.91
C TRP A 198 -10.82 -0.77 -0.17
N SER A 199 -10.27 0.17 -0.95
CA SER A 199 -11.00 0.87 -2.01
C SER A 199 -11.50 -0.06 -3.09
N GLN A 200 -10.70 -1.04 -3.51
CA GLN A 200 -11.10 -2.05 -4.49
C GLN A 200 -12.23 -2.94 -3.95
N CYS A 201 -12.18 -3.32 -2.67
CA CYS A 201 -13.29 -4.03 -2.04
C CYS A 201 -14.56 -3.17 -1.99
N GLU A 202 -14.46 -1.89 -1.64
CA GLU A 202 -15.61 -0.97 -1.66
C GLU A 202 -16.21 -0.85 -3.06
N SER A 203 -15.38 -0.62 -4.09
CA SER A 203 -15.85 -0.49 -5.47
C SER A 203 -16.47 -1.78 -5.99
N TYR A 204 -15.91 -2.95 -5.69
CA TYR A 204 -16.51 -4.22 -6.08
C TYR A 204 -17.83 -4.50 -5.36
N ARG A 205 -17.98 -4.11 -4.09
CA ARG A 205 -19.25 -4.27 -3.38
C ARG A 205 -20.39 -3.51 -4.05
N LEU A 206 -20.11 -2.38 -4.71
CA LEU A 206 -21.10 -1.61 -5.45
C LEU A 206 -21.59 -2.34 -6.72
N THR A 207 -20.87 -3.36 -7.21
CA THR A 207 -21.30 -4.19 -8.34
C THR A 207 -22.08 -5.44 -7.91
N LEU A 208 -22.24 -5.66 -6.60
CA LEU A 208 -22.93 -6.82 -6.04
C LEU A 208 -24.36 -6.49 -5.59
N ASP A 209 -25.21 -7.51 -5.56
CA ASP A 209 -26.51 -7.46 -4.88
C ASP A 209 -26.35 -7.21 -3.37
N GLU A 210 -27.33 -6.57 -2.73
CA GLU A 210 -27.28 -6.21 -1.31
C GLU A 210 -26.98 -7.40 -0.37
N GLU A 211 -27.56 -8.58 -0.65
CA GLU A 211 -27.33 -9.81 0.13
C GLU A 211 -25.87 -10.29 0.04
N LYS A 212 -25.29 -10.26 -1.17
CA LYS A 212 -23.89 -10.65 -1.39
C LYS A 212 -22.96 -9.59 -0.81
N ALA A 213 -23.29 -8.31 -0.99
CA ALA A 213 -22.54 -7.22 -0.38
C ALA A 213 -22.54 -7.35 1.16
N ALA A 214 -23.64 -7.72 1.81
CA ALA A 214 -23.66 -7.94 3.26
C ALA A 214 -22.68 -9.05 3.71
N LYS A 215 -22.51 -10.10 2.90
CA LYS A 215 -21.61 -11.24 3.18
C LYS A 215 -20.12 -10.89 3.12
N PHE A 216 -19.73 -9.92 2.28
CA PHE A 216 -18.31 -9.62 2.00
C PHE A 216 -17.89 -8.22 2.46
N PRO A 217 -17.66 -7.97 3.77
CA PRO A 217 -17.23 -6.67 4.28
C PRO A 217 -15.92 -6.20 3.61
N PRO A 218 -15.72 -4.88 3.37
CA PRO A 218 -14.46 -4.38 2.86
C PRO A 218 -13.30 -4.79 3.76
N THR A 219 -12.18 -5.18 3.15
CA THR A 219 -11.05 -5.72 3.90
C THR A 219 -9.71 -5.31 3.29
N VAL A 220 -8.65 -5.42 4.08
CA VAL A 220 -7.26 -5.20 3.65
C VAL A 220 -6.50 -6.51 3.40
N ARG A 221 -7.21 -7.65 3.36
CA ARG A 221 -6.61 -8.98 3.20
C ARG A 221 -5.73 -9.11 1.94
N ALA A 222 -6.14 -8.52 0.83
CA ALA A 222 -5.34 -8.52 -0.41
C ALA A 222 -3.95 -7.89 -0.20
N ALA A 223 -3.84 -6.81 0.58
CA ALA A 223 -2.56 -6.19 0.91
C ALA A 223 -1.68 -7.08 1.81
N VAL A 224 -2.28 -7.77 2.77
CA VAL A 224 -1.57 -8.73 3.65
C VAL A 224 -1.00 -9.89 2.84
N LEU A 225 -1.80 -10.44 1.91
CA LEU A 225 -1.37 -11.52 1.03
C LEU A 225 -0.26 -11.06 0.08
N GLY A 226 -0.39 -9.86 -0.50
CA GLY A 226 0.66 -9.26 -1.33
C GLY A 226 1.99 -9.12 -0.58
N LEU A 227 1.94 -8.66 0.68
CA LEU A 227 3.13 -8.58 1.54
C LEU A 227 3.72 -9.97 1.83
N GLU A 228 2.88 -10.97 2.10
CA GLU A 228 3.33 -12.35 2.33
C GLU A 228 4.07 -12.91 1.10
N LEU A 229 3.52 -12.70 -0.10
CA LEU A 229 4.13 -13.12 -1.36
C LEU A 229 5.47 -12.41 -1.63
N ASP A 230 5.55 -11.10 -1.39
CA ASP A 230 6.79 -10.34 -1.52
C ASP A 230 7.86 -10.86 -0.52
N LEU A 231 7.50 -11.10 0.74
CA LEU A 231 8.44 -11.61 1.75
C LEU A 231 8.90 -13.05 1.48
N LEU A 232 8.04 -13.88 0.89
CA LEU A 232 8.41 -15.20 0.38
C LEU A 232 9.40 -15.08 -0.78
N HIS A 233 9.15 -14.18 -1.73
CA HIS A 233 10.03 -13.93 -2.87
C HIS A 233 11.44 -13.51 -2.41
N TYR A 234 11.53 -12.60 -1.44
CA TYR A 234 12.81 -12.16 -0.85
C TYR A 234 13.39 -13.14 0.18
N ARG A 235 12.77 -14.32 0.40
CA ARG A 235 13.22 -15.37 1.35
C ARG A 235 13.36 -14.89 2.80
N HIS A 236 12.52 -13.95 3.23
CA HIS A 236 12.41 -13.55 4.63
C HIS A 236 11.44 -14.42 5.43
N ILE A 237 10.55 -15.13 4.73
CA ILE A 237 9.57 -16.05 5.28
C ILE A 237 9.71 -17.39 4.56
N ASP A 238 9.42 -18.49 5.26
CA ASP A 238 9.35 -19.82 4.66
C ASP A 238 7.89 -20.24 4.47
N ARG A 239 7.57 -20.76 3.28
CA ARG A 239 6.28 -21.38 3.02
C ARG A 239 6.24 -22.69 3.81
N ARG A 240 5.49 -22.73 4.92
CA ARG A 240 5.13 -24.00 5.54
C ARG A 240 3.90 -24.53 4.82
N ASP A 241 4.16 -25.47 3.94
CA ASP A 241 3.18 -26.43 3.42
C ASP A 241 2.73 -27.39 4.57
N PRO A 242 1.64 -28.16 4.40
CA PRO A 242 1.36 -28.94 3.20
C PRO A 242 0.76 -28.06 2.13
N ALA A 243 1.23 -28.24 0.90
CA ALA A 243 0.54 -27.73 -0.26
C ALA A 243 -0.87 -28.32 -0.16
N ILE A 244 -1.86 -27.48 0.13
CA ILE A 244 -3.23 -27.85 -0.18
C ILE A 244 -3.16 -28.21 -1.67
N PRO A 245 -3.45 -29.46 -2.06
CA PRO A 245 -3.46 -29.83 -3.47
C PRO A 245 -4.37 -28.82 -4.14
N VAL A 246 -3.88 -28.16 -5.18
CA VAL A 246 -4.66 -27.18 -5.95
C VAL A 246 -5.90 -27.95 -6.40
N ALA A 247 -7.01 -27.77 -5.69
CA ALA A 247 -8.29 -28.30 -6.13
C ALA A 247 -8.47 -27.72 -7.53
N HIS A 248 -8.82 -28.57 -8.50
CA HIS A 248 -9.18 -28.08 -9.82
C HIS A 248 -10.36 -27.12 -9.63
N TRP A 249 -10.07 -25.82 -9.66
CA TRP A 249 -11.05 -24.76 -9.45
C TRP A 249 -11.98 -24.77 -10.66
N GLN A 250 -13.26 -25.00 -10.44
CA GLN A 250 -14.27 -24.56 -11.39
C GLN A 250 -14.29 -23.03 -11.33
N GLU A 251 -14.08 -22.38 -12.48
CA GLU A 251 -13.84 -20.93 -12.66
C GLU A 251 -15.01 -20.03 -12.25
N ASP A 252 -16.08 -20.56 -11.66
CA ASP A 252 -17.28 -19.80 -11.41
C ASP A 252 -17.25 -19.07 -10.06
N VAL A 253 -16.90 -17.78 -10.16
CA VAL A 253 -17.32 -16.67 -9.27
C VAL A 253 -16.65 -16.63 -7.90
N ILE A 254 -15.34 -16.41 -7.89
CA ILE A 254 -14.66 -15.85 -6.71
C ILE A 254 -14.10 -14.47 -7.10
N PRO A 255 -14.50 -13.37 -6.42
CA PRO A 255 -13.88 -12.07 -6.63
C PRO A 255 -12.37 -12.12 -6.40
N PRO A 256 -11.55 -11.34 -7.14
CA PRO A 256 -10.09 -11.39 -7.06
C PRO A 256 -9.47 -11.05 -5.68
N PHE A 257 -10.29 -10.71 -4.67
CA PHE A 257 -9.89 -10.37 -3.30
C PHE A 257 -10.50 -11.29 -2.22
N ALA A 258 -11.37 -12.24 -2.58
CA ALA A 258 -11.99 -13.16 -1.64
C ALA A 258 -11.19 -14.47 -1.59
N PHE A 259 -10.35 -14.63 -0.57
CA PHE A 259 -9.86 -15.96 -0.17
C PHE A 259 -10.46 -16.33 1.19
N GLU A 260 -10.82 -17.60 1.33
CA GLU A 260 -11.57 -18.19 2.45
C GLU A 260 -11.10 -17.66 3.80
N SER A 261 -12.04 -17.34 4.69
CA SER A 261 -11.73 -17.20 6.11
C SER A 261 -11.02 -18.48 6.56
N ASP A 262 -9.90 -18.36 7.28
CA ASP A 262 -9.35 -19.49 8.03
C ASP A 262 -10.42 -19.90 9.05
N ALA A 263 -11.32 -20.80 8.64
CA ALA A 263 -12.13 -21.56 9.56
C ALA A 263 -11.14 -22.39 10.38
N GLU A 264 -11.23 -22.22 11.69
CA GLU A 264 -10.41 -22.91 12.67
C GLU A 264 -10.35 -24.39 12.31
N ALA A 265 -9.15 -24.86 11.96
CA ALA A 265 -8.89 -26.28 11.89
C ALA A 265 -9.03 -26.82 13.32
N GLU A 266 -10.23 -27.29 13.65
CA GLU A 266 -10.45 -28.13 14.81
C GLU A 266 -9.51 -29.34 14.66
N ASP A 267 -8.58 -29.47 15.61
CA ASP A 267 -7.70 -30.63 15.75
C ASP A 267 -8.56 -31.87 16.00
N GLU A 268 -8.83 -32.67 14.97
CA GLU A 268 -9.24 -34.06 15.17
C GLU A 268 -8.02 -34.89 15.62
N PRO A 269 -8.14 -35.68 16.70
CA PRO A 269 -7.01 -36.41 17.27
C PRO A 269 -6.57 -37.56 16.34
N ALA A 270 -5.31 -37.53 15.93
CA ALA A 270 -4.69 -38.56 15.10
C ALA A 270 -4.67 -39.93 15.80
N THR A 271 -5.30 -40.92 15.15
CA THR A 271 -5.20 -42.35 15.49
C THR A 271 -3.78 -42.86 15.18
N PRO A 272 -3.11 -43.60 16.09
CA PRO A 272 -1.74 -44.04 15.88
C PRO A 272 -1.64 -45.25 14.93
N PRO A 273 -0.67 -45.30 14.01
CA PRO A 273 -0.45 -46.48 13.18
C PRO A 273 0.34 -47.56 13.94
N ALA A 274 -0.10 -48.80 13.77
CA ALA A 274 0.51 -50.01 14.29
C ALA A 274 1.86 -50.34 13.62
N ALA A 275 2.77 -50.93 14.39
CA ALA A 275 3.92 -51.72 13.94
C ALA A 275 3.75 -53.17 14.48
N PRO A 276 4.58 -54.19 14.14
CA PRO A 276 5.79 -54.21 13.29
C PRO A 276 5.88 -55.40 12.32
N HIS A 277 6.89 -55.43 11.44
CA HIS A 277 7.48 -56.69 10.97
C HIS A 277 9.02 -56.57 10.82
N ASP A 278 9.70 -57.45 11.57
CA ASP A 278 11.08 -57.96 11.49
C ASP A 278 11.53 -58.31 10.06
N THR A 279 12.79 -58.32 9.58
CA THR A 279 14.18 -58.56 10.09
C THR A 279 15.13 -58.39 8.86
N PRO A 280 16.46 -58.68 8.87
CA PRO A 280 17.50 -58.44 9.87
C PRO A 280 18.78 -57.76 9.29
N ASN A 281 19.47 -57.06 10.18
CA ASN A 281 20.93 -57.03 10.43
C ASN A 281 21.91 -57.35 9.28
N ASN A 282 22.76 -56.37 8.94
CA ASN A 282 24.18 -56.66 8.71
C ASN A 282 25.05 -55.55 9.32
N SER A 283 25.99 -55.97 10.15
CA SER A 283 26.93 -55.15 10.89
C SER A 283 28.06 -54.69 9.98
N LEU A 284 28.66 -53.53 10.27
CA LEU A 284 30.12 -53.37 10.37
C LEU A 284 30.45 -52.01 11.01
N ARG A 285 31.10 -52.10 12.18
CA ARG A 285 31.82 -51.03 12.88
C ARG A 285 33.10 -50.67 12.11
N LEU A 286 33.52 -49.41 12.14
CA LEU A 286 34.89 -48.93 12.41
C LEU A 286 34.84 -47.38 12.47
N THR A 287 34.91 -46.79 13.67
CA THR A 287 36.07 -46.18 14.35
C THR A 287 36.10 -44.65 14.25
N ASP A 288 36.24 -44.07 15.43
CA ASP A 288 36.45 -42.68 15.78
C ASP A 288 37.60 -42.00 15.02
N ASP A 289 37.43 -40.73 14.69
CA ASP A 289 38.39 -39.66 15.01
C ASP A 289 37.81 -38.29 14.62
N GLU A 290 37.44 -37.49 15.63
CA GLU A 290 37.34 -36.03 15.52
C GLU A 290 38.76 -35.44 15.49
N PRO A 291 38.95 -34.30 14.79
CA PRO A 291 39.22 -33.10 15.59
C PRO A 291 38.57 -31.83 15.02
N THR A 292 38.00 -31.03 15.93
CA THR A 292 37.60 -29.62 15.75
C THR A 292 38.58 -28.75 16.56
N PRO A 293 38.69 -27.40 16.43
CA PRO A 293 38.54 -26.46 15.30
C PRO A 293 39.81 -25.61 15.05
N ALA A 294 39.88 -24.88 13.93
CA ALA A 294 40.76 -23.71 13.81
C ALA A 294 39.99 -22.49 13.27
N LYS A 295 40.04 -21.39 14.02
CA LYS A 295 39.67 -20.01 13.65
C LYS A 295 40.77 -19.09 14.23
N PRO A 296 40.89 -17.82 13.81
CA PRO A 296 40.72 -17.23 12.48
C PRO A 296 41.91 -16.30 12.14
N GLN A 297 42.10 -15.90 10.87
CA GLN A 297 42.91 -14.71 10.57
C GLN A 297 42.24 -13.80 9.52
N PRO A 298 42.39 -12.47 9.66
CA PRO A 298 41.60 -11.46 8.95
C PRO A 298 42.29 -11.02 7.65
N ALA A 299 41.50 -10.80 6.60
CA ALA A 299 41.98 -10.15 5.37
C ALA A 299 41.09 -8.95 5.02
N THR A 300 41.61 -7.78 5.36
CA THR A 300 41.65 -6.51 4.61
C THR A 300 40.59 -6.20 3.54
N ARG A 301 39.87 -5.10 3.77
CA ARG A 301 39.12 -4.31 2.77
C ARG A 301 40.06 -3.70 1.72
N PRO A 302 39.64 -3.61 0.45
CA PRO A 302 40.07 -2.54 -0.44
C PRO A 302 39.00 -1.43 -0.48
N ASP A 303 39.40 -0.23 -0.04
CA ASP A 303 38.83 1.04 -0.49
C ASP A 303 39.14 1.19 -1.97
N HIS A 304 38.18 1.54 -2.82
CA HIS A 304 38.38 2.45 -3.96
C HIS A 304 37.04 3.06 -4.38
N LEU A 305 36.84 4.31 -3.93
CA LEU A 305 36.21 5.35 -4.71
C LEU A 305 36.95 5.48 -6.05
N GLU A 306 36.24 5.41 -7.17
CA GLU A 306 36.51 6.19 -8.39
C GLU A 306 35.36 6.00 -9.40
N LEU A 307 34.71 7.14 -9.73
CA LEU A 307 33.72 7.43 -10.79
C LEU A 307 32.22 7.13 -10.51
#